data_AF-A0AB38FE75-F1
#
_entry.id   AF-A0AB38FE75-F1
#
_cell.length_a   1.000
_cell.length_b   1.000
_cell.length_c   1.000
_cell.angle_alpha   90.00
_cell.angle_beta   90.00
_cell.angle_gamma   90.00
#
_symmetry.space_group_name_H-M   'P 1'
#
loop_
_entity.id
_entity.type
_entity.pdbx_description
1 polymer ?
#
loop_
_entity_poly.entity_id
_entity_poly.type
_entity_poly.pdbx_seq_one_letter_code
_entity_poly.pdbx_strand_id
1 'polypeptide(L)'
;MSDTPTALAFPRSQLVIASRVAGIAAPIDGPTLGENSADVIAGVGAATEMGMTGKLCLAESHAATINAALSPGRDEISWALAIIERLGSDGRNIGDGGDLPRLARAQRIVERSRAFDAVR
;
A
#
# COMPACT_ATOMS: atom_id res chain seq x y z
N MET A 1 16.08 -17.99 10.62
CA MET A 1 14.92 -17.15 11.00
C MET A 1 13.83 -17.49 10.00
N SER A 2 12.62 -17.84 10.44
CA SER A 2 11.52 -18.22 9.54
C SER A 2 11.02 -16.97 8.79
N ASP A 3 10.69 -17.11 7.51
CA ASP A 3 10.21 -16.05 6.62
C ASP A 3 8.69 -16.08 6.42
N THR A 4 7.98 -16.90 7.19
CA THR A 4 6.52 -16.99 7.11
C THR A 4 5.86 -15.64 7.44
N PRO A 5 4.68 -15.34 6.88
CA PRO A 5 3.96 -14.10 7.17
C PRO A 5 3.79 -13.83 8.67
N THR A 6 3.47 -14.87 9.46
CA THR A 6 3.33 -14.76 10.91
C THR A 6 4.65 -14.47 11.63
N ALA A 7 5.76 -15.08 11.20
CA ALA A 7 7.07 -14.82 11.79
C ALA A 7 7.52 -13.36 11.60
N LEU A 8 7.12 -12.75 10.49
CA LEU A 8 7.43 -11.35 10.17
C LEU A 8 6.37 -10.34 10.64
N ALA A 9 5.25 -10.78 11.23
CA ALA A 9 4.17 -9.88 11.61
C ALA A 9 4.61 -8.84 12.65
N PHE A 10 5.27 -9.27 13.74
CA PHE A 10 5.75 -8.36 14.78
C PHE A 10 6.75 -7.31 14.27
N PRO A 11 7.86 -7.67 13.56
CA PRO A 11 8.80 -6.67 13.07
C PRO A 11 8.16 -5.74 12.03
N ARG A 12 7.27 -6.23 11.17
CA ARG A 12 6.56 -5.39 10.19
C ARG A 12 5.68 -4.34 10.89
N SER A 13 4.89 -4.74 11.88
CA SER A 13 4.06 -3.83 12.67
C SER A 13 4.88 -2.75 13.35
N GLN A 14 6.03 -3.11 13.94
CA GLN A 14 6.91 -2.14 14.60
C GLN A 14 7.40 -1.05 13.64
N LEU A 15 7.84 -1.44 12.45
CA LEU A 15 8.31 -0.49 11.44
C LEU A 15 7.19 0.44 10.95
N VAL A 16 5.99 -0.10 10.75
CA VAL A 16 4.84 0.68 10.26
C VAL A 16 4.37 1.68 11.32
N ILE A 17 4.27 1.25 12.57
CA ILE A 17 3.91 2.14 13.69
C ILE A 17 4.97 3.22 13.86
N ALA A 18 6.26 2.87 13.89
CA ALA A 18 7.35 3.82 14.03
C ALA A 18 7.33 4.87 12.91
N SER A 19 7.16 4.44 11.67
CA SER A 19 7.09 5.35 10.51
C SER A 19 5.89 6.28 10.59
N ARG A 20 4.72 5.75 11.00
CA ARG A 20 3.50 6.53 11.14
C ARG A 20 3.61 7.60 12.22
N VAL A 21 4.17 7.25 13.39
CA VAL A 21 4.38 8.19 14.50
C VAL A 21 5.43 9.25 14.15
N ALA A 22 6.48 8.87 13.42
CA ALA A 22 7.52 9.79 12.97
C ALA A 22 7.08 10.69 11.80
N GLY A 23 5.92 10.45 11.19
CA GLY A 23 5.45 11.22 10.04
C GLY A 23 6.29 11.05 8.78
N ILE A 24 6.99 9.91 8.64
CA ILE A 24 7.85 9.60 7.49
C ILE A 24 7.15 8.63 6.53
N ALA A 25 7.78 8.37 5.39
CA ALA A 25 7.32 7.38 4.42
C ALA A 25 7.15 6.00 5.09
N ALA A 26 6.12 5.26 4.66
CA ALA A 26 5.88 3.93 5.16
C ALA A 26 7.02 2.97 4.74
N PRO A 27 7.30 1.95 5.56
CA PRO A 27 8.45 1.07 5.35
C PRO A 27 8.32 0.21 4.08
N ILE A 28 9.50 -0.24 3.62
CA ILE A 28 9.70 -1.16 2.50
C ILE A 28 10.01 -2.53 3.09
N ASP A 29 9.32 -3.57 2.61
CA ASP A 29 9.51 -4.95 3.06
C ASP A 29 10.73 -5.61 2.40
N GLY A 30 11.23 -6.67 3.04
CA GLY A 30 12.32 -7.48 2.50
C GLY A 30 11.95 -8.18 1.18
N PRO A 31 12.92 -8.80 0.48
CA PRO A 31 12.65 -9.45 -0.80
C PRO A 31 11.77 -10.70 -0.65
N THR A 32 11.15 -11.13 -1.75
CA THR A 32 10.70 -12.52 -1.91
C THR A 32 11.83 -13.31 -2.55
N LEU A 33 12.14 -14.50 -2.03
CA LEU A 33 13.13 -15.39 -2.61
C LEU A 33 12.60 -16.06 -3.89
N GLY A 34 13.47 -16.21 -4.89
CA GLY A 34 13.11 -16.75 -6.21
C GLY A 34 12.59 -15.69 -7.17
N GLU A 35 12.36 -16.11 -8.41
CA GLU A 35 11.98 -15.22 -9.53
C GLU A 35 10.53 -15.45 -10.02
N ASN A 36 9.81 -16.40 -9.41
CA ASN A 36 8.43 -16.70 -9.76
C ASN A 36 7.52 -15.52 -9.42
N SER A 37 6.85 -14.96 -10.42
CA SER A 37 5.98 -13.80 -10.26
C SER A 37 4.82 -14.05 -9.29
N ALA A 38 4.30 -15.27 -9.22
CA ALA A 38 3.22 -15.61 -8.29
C ALA A 38 3.68 -15.47 -6.82
N ASP A 39 4.90 -15.91 -6.50
CA ASP A 39 5.46 -15.81 -5.16
C ASP A 39 5.77 -14.35 -4.80
N VAL A 40 6.26 -13.57 -5.77
CA VAL A 40 6.49 -12.12 -5.60
C VAL A 40 5.17 -11.41 -5.30
N ILE A 41 4.09 -11.70 -6.04
CA ILE A 41 2.77 -11.12 -5.82
C ILE A 41 2.23 -11.49 -4.44
N ALA A 42 2.33 -12.77 -4.03
CA ALA A 42 1.90 -13.21 -2.72
C ALA A 42 2.69 -12.50 -1.59
N GLY A 43 4.00 -12.34 -1.77
CA GLY A 43 4.86 -11.60 -0.85
C GLY A 43 4.54 -10.11 -0.76
N VAL A 44 4.16 -9.46 -1.88
CA VAL A 44 3.64 -8.08 -1.87
C VAL A 44 2.32 -8.03 -1.11
N GLY A 45 1.41 -8.97 -1.33
CA GLY A 45 0.14 -9.07 -0.60
C GLY A 45 0.36 -9.09 0.91
N ALA A 46 1.17 -10.03 1.40
CA ALA A 46 1.49 -10.16 2.83
C ALA A 46 2.18 -8.90 3.41
N ALA A 47 2.98 -8.20 2.62
CA ALA A 47 3.59 -6.94 3.03
C ALA A 47 2.54 -5.81 3.15
N THR A 48 1.70 -5.64 2.14
CA THR A 48 0.67 -4.59 2.10
C THR A 48 -0.39 -4.77 3.18
N GLU A 49 -0.77 -6.01 3.50
CA GLU A 49 -1.69 -6.32 4.61
C GLU A 49 -1.17 -5.81 5.96
N MET A 50 0.15 -5.82 6.14
CA MET A 50 0.81 -5.30 7.34
C MET A 50 1.13 -3.81 7.29
N GLY A 51 0.75 -3.09 6.23
CA GLY A 51 0.96 -1.65 6.07
C GLY A 51 2.29 -1.24 5.42
N MET A 52 3.03 -2.19 4.86
CA MET A 52 4.21 -1.90 4.03
C MET A 52 3.79 -1.30 2.69
N THR A 53 4.59 -0.40 2.13
CA THR A 53 4.25 0.29 0.87
C THR A 53 5.23 0.05 -0.29
N GLY A 54 6.24 -0.77 -0.05
CA GLY A 54 7.22 -1.19 -1.05
C GLY A 54 7.81 -2.55 -0.71
N LYS A 55 8.58 -3.11 -1.64
CA LYS A 55 9.30 -4.38 -1.45
C LYS A 55 10.63 -4.37 -2.21
N LEU A 56 11.68 -4.94 -1.62
CA LEU A 56 12.99 -5.03 -2.26
C LEU A 56 12.98 -5.99 -3.47
N CYS A 57 13.68 -5.60 -4.54
CA CYS A 57 13.85 -6.42 -5.76
C CYS A 57 15.14 -7.25 -5.65
N LEU A 58 15.08 -8.53 -6.06
CA LEU A 58 16.27 -9.40 -6.22
C LEU A 58 16.67 -9.59 -7.69
N ALA A 59 15.71 -9.43 -8.60
CA ALA A 59 15.92 -9.46 -10.04
C ALA A 59 15.24 -8.24 -10.68
N GLU A 60 15.70 -7.84 -11.87
CA GLU A 60 15.15 -6.69 -12.61
C GLU A 60 13.65 -6.86 -12.91
N SER A 61 13.21 -8.10 -13.17
CA SER A 61 11.80 -8.44 -13.42
C SER A 61 10.88 -8.19 -12.22
N HIS A 62 11.42 -8.10 -11.00
CA HIS A 62 10.62 -7.87 -9.79
C HIS A 62 9.99 -6.49 -9.80
N ALA A 63 10.67 -5.47 -10.32
CA ALA A 63 10.21 -4.09 -10.26
C ALA A 63 8.84 -3.93 -10.93
N ALA A 64 8.68 -4.45 -12.16
CA ALA A 64 7.41 -4.40 -12.89
C ALA A 64 6.30 -5.16 -12.16
N THR A 65 6.61 -6.34 -11.62
CA THR A 65 5.65 -7.19 -10.89
C THR A 65 5.19 -6.55 -9.58
N ILE A 66 6.13 -6.02 -8.80
CA ILE A 66 5.88 -5.35 -7.53
C ILE A 66 5.08 -4.06 -7.76
N ASN A 67 5.48 -3.24 -8.73
CA ASN A 67 4.77 -2.00 -9.05
C ASN A 67 3.33 -2.28 -9.51
N ALA A 68 3.12 -3.31 -10.34
CA ALA A 68 1.77 -3.72 -10.74
C ALA A 68 0.93 -4.19 -9.55
N ALA A 69 1.50 -5.01 -8.65
CA ALA A 69 0.80 -5.51 -7.47
C ALA A 69 0.53 -4.42 -6.40
N LEU A 70 1.37 -3.39 -6.33
CA LEU A 70 1.17 -2.22 -5.46
C LEU A 70 0.30 -1.14 -6.10
N SER A 71 -0.03 -1.23 -7.39
CA SER A 71 -0.88 -0.24 -8.05
C SER A 71 -2.34 -0.45 -7.63
N PRO A 72 -3.07 0.60 -7.23
CA PRO A 72 -4.51 0.49 -6.98
C PRO A 72 -5.28 0.00 -8.21
N GLY A 73 -6.28 -0.85 -7.99
CA GLY A 73 -7.17 -1.32 -9.04
C GLY A 73 -8.15 -0.24 -9.54
N ARG A 74 -8.74 -0.44 -10.73
CA ARG A 74 -9.75 0.49 -11.29
C ARG A 74 -10.94 0.71 -10.38
N ASP A 75 -11.40 -0.36 -9.71
CA ASP A 75 -12.53 -0.29 -8.78
C ASP A 75 -12.18 0.47 -7.51
N GLU A 76 -10.95 0.30 -6.99
CA GLU A 76 -10.46 1.06 -5.83
C GLU A 76 -10.33 2.55 -6.15
N ILE A 77 -9.82 2.88 -7.34
CA ILE A 77 -9.71 4.26 -7.81
C ILE A 77 -11.11 4.87 -7.97
N SER A 78 -12.04 4.15 -8.60
CA SER A 78 -13.42 4.62 -8.79
C SER A 78 -14.12 4.87 -7.45
N TRP A 79 -13.96 3.95 -6.49
CA TRP A 79 -14.44 4.12 -5.12
C TRP A 79 -13.82 5.35 -4.44
N ALA A 80 -12.50 5.53 -4.55
CA ALA A 80 -11.80 6.63 -3.92
C ALA A 80 -12.27 8.00 -4.46
N LEU A 81 -12.41 8.11 -5.78
CA LEU A 81 -12.93 9.33 -6.42
C LEU A 81 -14.36 9.64 -5.95
N ALA A 82 -15.23 8.62 -5.87
CA ALA A 82 -16.60 8.81 -5.39
C ALA A 82 -16.66 9.27 -3.92
N ILE A 83 -15.78 8.75 -3.05
CA ILE A 83 -15.69 9.18 -1.65
C ILE A 83 -15.22 10.63 -1.53
N ILE A 84 -14.19 11.01 -2.29
CA ILE A 84 -13.66 12.39 -2.29
C ILE A 84 -14.72 13.37 -2.78
N GLU A 85 -15.46 13.01 -3.84
CA GLU A 85 -16.54 13.86 -4.36
C GLU A 85 -17.65 14.04 -3.32
N ARG A 86 -18.10 12.94 -2.71
CA ARG A 86 -19.16 12.95 -1.68
C ARG A 86 -18.77 13.78 -0.46
N LEU A 87 -17.56 13.58 0.07
CA LEU A 87 -17.12 14.21 1.32
C LEU A 87 -16.51 15.61 1.12
N GLY A 88 -16.16 15.94 -0.11
CA GLY A 88 -15.30 17.07 -0.43
C GLY A 88 -13.83 16.74 -0.16
N SER A 89 -12.93 17.25 -1.00
CA SER A 89 -11.48 17.06 -0.85
C SER A 89 -10.92 17.59 0.46
N ASP A 90 -11.60 18.59 1.04
CA ASP A 90 -11.34 19.23 2.32
C ASP A 90 -12.14 18.63 3.49
N GLY A 91 -13.01 17.65 3.22
CA GLY A 91 -13.87 17.05 4.24
C GLY A 91 -15.05 17.93 4.66
N ARG A 92 -15.43 18.95 3.88
CA ARG A 92 -16.55 19.86 4.23
C ARG A 92 -17.90 19.18 4.47
N ASN A 93 -18.11 17.96 3.95
CA ASN A 93 -19.36 17.19 4.07
C ASN A 93 -19.23 15.98 5.03
N ILE A 94 -18.29 16.01 5.99
CA ILE A 94 -18.19 14.95 7.02
C ILE A 94 -19.48 14.87 7.83
N GLY A 95 -20.10 13.70 7.85
CA GLY A 95 -21.34 13.45 8.59
C GLY A 95 -21.14 12.60 9.84
N ASP A 96 -20.12 11.73 9.86
CA ASP A 96 -19.84 10.84 10.98
C ASP A 96 -18.33 10.63 11.24
N GLY A 97 -18.01 9.98 12.38
CA GLY A 97 -16.63 9.70 12.76
C GLY A 97 -15.89 8.71 11.83
N GLY A 98 -16.60 7.99 10.97
CA GLY A 98 -16.04 7.08 9.97
C GLY A 98 -15.67 7.76 8.66
N ASP A 99 -16.19 8.96 8.38
CA ASP A 99 -15.94 9.66 7.12
C ASP A 99 -14.50 10.17 6.98
N LEU A 100 -13.90 10.70 8.05
CA LEU A 100 -12.49 11.14 8.05
C LEU A 100 -11.51 10.02 7.63
N PRO A 101 -11.52 8.82 8.26
CA PRO A 101 -10.62 7.75 7.84
C PRO A 101 -10.93 7.23 6.43
N ARG A 102 -12.20 7.22 6.01
CA ARG A 102 -12.57 6.88 4.62
C ARG A 102 -12.00 7.88 3.62
N LEU A 103 -12.12 9.18 3.90
CA LEU A 103 -11.56 10.25 3.06
C LEU A 103 -10.04 10.15 2.97
N ALA A 104 -9.36 9.96 4.10
CA ALA A 104 -7.91 9.79 4.14
C ALA A 104 -7.46 8.55 3.34
N ARG A 105 -8.21 7.44 3.40
CA ARG A 105 -7.95 6.25 2.58
C ARG A 105 -8.13 6.56 1.09
N ALA A 106 -9.21 7.22 0.72
CA ALA A 106 -9.51 7.59 -0.67
C ALA A 106 -8.42 8.50 -1.27
N GLN A 107 -8.01 9.53 -0.54
CA GLN A 107 -6.92 10.43 -0.95
C GLN A 107 -5.62 9.65 -1.20
N ARG A 108 -5.26 8.72 -0.31
CA ARG A 108 -4.07 7.88 -0.45
C ARG A 108 -4.13 6.95 -1.67
N ILE A 109 -5.31 6.43 -2.00
CA ILE A 109 -5.51 5.62 -3.21
C ILE A 109 -5.28 6.46 -4.47
N VAL A 110 -5.85 7.67 -4.53
CA VAL A 110 -5.66 8.57 -5.68
C VAL A 110 -4.21 9.01 -5.82
N GLU A 111 -3.54 9.33 -4.71
CA GLU A 111 -2.11 9.66 -4.68
C GLU A 111 -1.26 8.50 -5.23
N ARG A 112 -1.49 7.27 -4.75
CA ARG A 112 -0.80 6.07 -5.25
C ARG A 112 -1.05 5.83 -6.74
N SER A 113 -2.29 5.98 -7.21
CA SER A 113 -2.61 5.82 -8.63
C SER A 113 -1.75 6.74 -9.50
N ARG A 114 -1.66 8.02 -9.13
CA ARG A 114 -0.85 9.01 -9.85
C ARG A 114 0.65 8.66 -9.84
N ALA A 115 1.15 8.17 -8.71
CA ALA A 115 2.54 7.77 -8.57
C ALA A 115 2.91 6.59 -9.49
N PHE A 116 2.02 5.60 -9.63
CA PHE A 116 2.27 4.44 -10.49
C PHE A 116 1.95 4.70 -11.97
N ASP A 117 1.00 5.58 -12.29
CA ASP A 117 0.75 6.01 -13.67
C ASP A 117 1.93 6.80 -14.25
N ALA A 118 2.73 7.47 -13.42
CA ALA A 118 3.98 8.13 -13.85
C ALA A 118 5.12 7.14 -14.17
N VAL A 119 4.96 5.86 -13.79
CA VAL A 119 5.97 4.78 -13.92
C VAL A 119 5.53 3.73 -14.96
N ARG A 120 4.30 3.84 -15.49
CA ARG A 120 3.75 3.03 -16.59
C ARG A 120 3.96 3.70 -17.95
#